data_AF-A0A238XRY4-F1
#
_entry.id   AF-A0A238XRY4-F1
#
_cell.length_a   1.000
_cell.length_b   1.000
_cell.length_c   1.000
_cell.angle_alpha   90.00
_cell.angle_beta   90.00
_cell.angle_gamma   90.00
#
_symmetry.space_group_name_H-M   'P 1'
#
loop_
_entity.id
_entity.type
_entity.pdbx_description
1 polymer ?
#
loop_
_entity_poly.entity_id
_entity_poly.type
_entity_poly.pdbx_seq_one_letter_code
_entity_poly.pdbx_strand_id
1 'polypeptide(L)'
;MLPGLAAAGRSPLTVVEGLAVLVSDPGILRSRNCFSLAGSRAGDKRVPALWVSSRRPRLGWCYQGAPHTWLGTASCAGRRGERHAG
;
A
#
# COMPACT_ATOMS: atom_id res chain seq x y z
N MET A 1 8.84 -6.22 5.71
CA MET A 1 7.76 -7.14 5.24
C MET A 1 6.72 -7.31 6.35
N LEU A 2 5.48 -7.71 6.05
CA LEU A 2 4.29 -7.65 6.93
C LEU A 2 4.48 -8.02 8.42
N PRO A 3 5.23 -9.09 8.80
CA PRO A 3 5.48 -9.39 10.21
C PRO A 3 6.16 -8.23 10.97
N GLY A 4 7.09 -7.52 10.32
CA GLY A 4 7.73 -6.34 10.90
C GLY A 4 6.78 -5.14 11.06
N LEU A 5 5.76 -5.02 10.21
CA LEU A 5 4.72 -4.00 10.40
C LEU A 5 3.84 -4.34 11.59
N ALA A 6 3.44 -5.60 11.72
CA ALA A 6 2.65 -6.07 12.86
C ALA A 6 3.42 -5.90 14.19
N ALA A 7 4.70 -6.27 14.21
CA ALA A 7 5.57 -6.06 15.38
C ALA A 7 5.71 -4.56 15.76
N ALA A 8 5.63 -3.66 14.78
CA ALA A 8 5.61 -2.21 15.00
C ALA A 8 4.21 -1.65 15.32
N GLY A 9 3.20 -2.49 15.55
CA GLY A 9 1.82 -2.08 15.82
C GLY A 9 1.14 -1.40 14.63
N ARG A 10 1.62 -1.62 13.41
CA ARG A 10 1.05 -1.02 12.18
C ARG A 10 0.24 -2.05 11.40
N SER A 11 -0.79 -1.56 10.73
CA SER A 11 -1.59 -2.35 9.80
C SER A 11 -1.39 -1.86 8.37
N PRO A 12 -1.28 -2.75 7.38
CA PRO A 12 -1.13 -2.36 5.99
C PRO A 12 -2.37 -1.61 5.49
N LEU A 13 -2.18 -0.68 4.54
CA LEU A 13 -3.28 0.06 3.93
C LEU A 13 -4.03 -0.80 2.91
N THR A 14 -5.34 -0.59 2.82
CA THR A 14 -6.21 -1.12 1.75
C THR A 14 -6.05 -0.32 0.45
N VAL A 15 -6.61 -0.83 -0.65
CA VAL A 15 -6.67 -0.08 -1.93
C VAL A 15 -7.40 1.25 -1.75
N VAL A 16 -8.52 1.25 -1.03
CA VAL A 16 -9.35 2.45 -0.82
C VAL A 16 -8.57 3.50 -0.03
N GLU A 17 -7.92 3.10 1.06
CA GLU A 17 -7.11 4.02 1.87
C GLU A 17 -5.91 4.57 1.11
N GLY A 18 -5.20 3.72 0.36
CA GLY A 18 -4.07 4.15 -0.45
C GLY A 18 -4.46 5.17 -1.52
N LEU A 19 -5.61 4.97 -2.16
CA LEU A 19 -6.19 5.94 -3.10
C LEU A 19 -6.59 7.24 -2.39
N ALA A 20 -7.23 7.17 -1.22
CA ALA A 20 -7.59 8.36 -0.46
C ALA A 20 -6.37 9.20 -0.07
N VAL A 21 -5.28 8.55 0.36
CA VAL A 21 -4.00 9.22 0.64
C VAL A 21 -3.46 9.88 -0.62
N LEU A 22 -3.41 9.17 -1.74
CA LEU A 22 -2.89 9.70 -3.00
C LEU A 22 -3.70 10.90 -3.54
N VAL A 23 -5.02 10.83 -3.44
CA VAL A 23 -5.90 11.93 -3.87
C VAL A 23 -5.72 13.16 -2.97
N SER A 24 -5.57 12.94 -1.66
CA SER A 24 -5.37 14.02 -0.68
C SER A 24 -3.99 14.67 -0.79
N ASP A 25 -2.96 13.87 -1.07
CA ASP A 25 -1.59 14.33 -1.29
C ASP A 25 -0.96 13.62 -2.50
N PRO A 26 -1.12 14.19 -3.71
CA PRO A 26 -0.45 13.67 -4.90
C PRO A 26 1.08 13.67 -4.80
N GLY A 27 1.64 14.44 -3.86
CA GLY A 27 3.06 14.51 -3.55
C GLY A 27 3.62 13.21 -2.96
N ILE A 28 2.76 12.36 -2.40
CA ILE A 28 3.18 11.09 -1.79
C ILE A 28 3.85 10.14 -2.79
N LEU A 29 3.63 10.34 -4.09
CA LEU A 29 4.23 9.56 -5.18
C LEU A 29 5.39 10.30 -5.90
N ARG A 30 6.03 11.29 -5.27
CA ARG A 30 7.16 12.03 -5.89
C ARG A 30 8.46 11.20 -5.82
N SER A 31 9.08 10.99 -6.98
CA SER A 31 10.39 10.38 -7.24
C SER A 31 10.59 8.93 -6.74
N ARG A 32 10.50 7.99 -7.69
CA ARG A 32 10.94 6.58 -7.59
C ARG A 32 10.29 5.75 -6.48
N ASN A 33 9.30 6.27 -5.77
CA ASN A 33 8.57 5.50 -4.79
C ASN A 33 7.41 4.74 -5.45
N CYS A 34 7.39 3.45 -5.16
CA CYS A 34 6.28 2.56 -5.39
C CYS A 34 5.95 1.98 -4.01
N PHE A 35 4.67 1.76 -3.74
CA PHE A 35 4.28 1.06 -2.51
C PHE A 35 3.12 0.11 -2.75
N SER A 36 3.18 -1.01 -2.05
CA SER A 36 2.15 -2.03 -2.00
C SER A 36 1.06 -1.68 -0.99
N LEU A 37 -0.17 -2.06 -1.30
CA LEU A 37 -1.39 -1.90 -0.49
C LEU A 37 -1.83 -3.27 0.01
N ALA A 38 -0.98 -3.90 0.81
CA ALA A 38 -1.12 -5.29 1.25
C ALA A 38 -2.30 -5.53 2.23
N GLY A 39 -3.04 -4.49 2.60
CA GLY A 39 -4.32 -4.60 3.32
C GLY A 39 -5.44 -5.09 2.40
N SER A 40 -5.22 -5.12 1.09
CA SER A 40 -6.12 -5.74 0.11
C SER A 40 -5.40 -6.86 -0.64
N ARG A 41 -6.14 -7.92 -0.99
CA ARG A 41 -5.61 -9.07 -1.74
C ARG A 41 -6.59 -9.53 -2.81
N ALA A 42 -6.06 -10.07 -3.90
CA ALA A 42 -6.85 -10.67 -4.98
C ALA A 42 -7.20 -12.15 -4.74
N GLY A 43 -6.80 -12.73 -3.60
CA GLY A 43 -6.94 -14.15 -3.31
C GLY A 43 -5.85 -15.04 -3.92
N ASP A 44 -4.90 -14.45 -4.64
CA ASP A 44 -3.74 -15.12 -5.23
C ASP A 44 -2.43 -14.36 -4.90
N LYS A 45 -1.38 -14.59 -5.71
CA LYS A 45 -0.05 -13.96 -5.51
C LYS A 45 -0.01 -12.47 -5.84
N ARG A 46 -1.09 -11.86 -6.34
CA ARG A 46 -1.12 -10.44 -6.69
C ARG A 46 -1.38 -9.59 -5.46
N VAL A 47 -0.58 -8.56 -5.29
CA VAL A 47 -0.75 -7.52 -4.27
C VAL A 47 -0.94 -6.18 -4.99
N PRO A 48 -1.98 -5.40 -4.67
CA PRO A 48 -2.16 -4.08 -5.29
C PRO A 48 -0.99 -3.15 -4.96
N ALA A 49 -0.62 -2.28 -5.89
CA ALA A 49 0.44 -1.29 -5.69
C ALA A 49 0.13 0.01 -6.45
N LEU A 50 0.69 1.11 -5.93
CA LEU A 50 0.67 2.42 -6.56
C LEU A 50 2.10 2.84 -6.95
N TRP A 51 2.26 3.41 -8.14
CA TRP A 51 3.53 3.94 -8.64
C TRP A 51 3.33 5.08 -9.63
N VAL A 52 4.41 5.77 -9.96
CA VAL A 52 4.46 6.72 -11.09
C VAL A 52 5.10 6.06 -12.29
N SER A 53 4.44 6.15 -13.44
CA SER A 53 5.02 5.84 -14.74
C SER A 53 4.61 6.91 -15.74
N SER A 54 5.55 7.37 -16.56
CA SER A 54 5.32 8.46 -17.54
C SER A 54 4.70 9.71 -16.92
N ARG A 55 5.18 10.09 -15.72
CA ARG A 55 4.66 11.23 -14.91
C ARG A 55 3.18 11.13 -14.52
N ARG A 56 2.59 9.93 -14.56
CA ARG A 56 1.20 9.68 -14.17
C ARG A 56 1.12 8.60 -13.08
N PRO A 57 0.25 8.75 -12.08
CA PRO A 57 -0.01 7.70 -11.11
C PRO A 57 -0.66 6.49 -11.79
N ARG A 58 -0.30 5.30 -11.34
CA ARG A 58 -0.82 4.02 -11.81
C ARG A 58 -1.24 3.18 -10.61
N LEU A 59 -2.34 2.45 -10.78
CA LEU A 59 -2.78 1.40 -9.89
C LEU A 59 -2.72 0.08 -10.66
N GLY A 60 -2.18 -0.95 -10.04
CA GLY A 60 -2.12 -2.28 -10.61
C GLY A 60 -1.47 -3.26 -9.65
N TRP A 61 -0.83 -4.30 -10.19
CA TRP A 61 -0.38 -5.45 -9.41
C TRP A 61 1.14 -5.52 -9.32
N CYS A 62 1.65 -5.76 -8.13
CA CYS A 62 2.92 -6.46 -7.95
C CYS A 62 2.67 -7.94 -7.63
N TYR A 63 3.69 -8.76 -7.83
CA TYR A 63 3.59 -10.20 -7.61
C TYR A 63 4.42 -10.60 -6.39
N GLN A 64 3.79 -11.34 -5.48
CA GLN A 64 4.47 -11.93 -4.33
C GLN A 64 5.59 -12.86 -4.81
N GLY A 65 6.82 -12.59 -4.36
CA GLY A 65 8.03 -13.32 -4.76
C GLY A 65 8.89 -12.63 -5.80
N ALA A 66 8.41 -11.55 -6.44
CA ALA A 66 9.28 -10.70 -7.25
C ALA A 66 10.23 -9.91 -6.32
N PRO A 67 11.56 -9.94 -6.55
CA PRO A 67 12.53 -9.28 -5.68
C PRO A 67 12.41 -7.77 -5.85
N HIS A 68 11.68 -7.13 -4.95
CA HIS A 68 11.57 -5.69 -4.90
C HIS A 68 12.26 -5.18 -3.64
N THR A 69 13.55 -4.85 -3.73
CA THR A 69 14.28 -4.21 -2.61
C THR A 69 13.89 -2.74 -2.40
N TRP A 70 13.01 -2.20 -3.26
CA TRP A 70 12.67 -0.78 -3.39
C TRP A 70 11.18 -0.53 -3.09
N LEU A 71 10.38 -1.59 -2.93
CA LEU A 71 8.93 -1.51 -2.77
C LEU A 71 8.55 -1.57 -1.29
N GLY A 72 8.16 -0.43 -0.73
CA GLY A 72 7.59 -0.38 0.61
C GLY A 72 6.18 -0.99 0.66
N THR A 73 5.71 -1.33 1.86
CA THR A 73 4.30 -1.63 2.13
C THR A 73 3.71 -0.46 2.90
N ALA A 74 2.74 0.23 2.29
CA ALA A 74 2.07 1.34 2.95
C ALA A 74 1.26 0.81 4.14
N SER A 75 1.31 1.52 5.26
CA SER A 75 0.67 1.12 6.51
C SER A 75 0.28 2.34 7.35
N CYS A 76 -0.63 2.14 8.30
CA CYS A 76 -1.04 3.12 9.29
C CYS A 76 -0.87 2.59 10.72
N ALA A 77 -0.83 3.50 11.69
CA ALA A 77 -0.81 3.16 13.12
C ALA A 77 -2.22 2.82 13.67
N GLY A 78 -3.28 3.15 12.93
CA GLY A 78 -4.66 2.87 13.32
C GLY A 78 -5.67 3.55 12.40
N ARG A 79 -6.89 3.01 12.35
CA ARG A 79 -8.04 3.62 11.68
C ARG A 79 -8.94 4.23 12.74
N ARG A 80 -9.19 5.53 12.63
CA ARG A 80 -10.01 6.27 13.59
C ARG A 80 -11.43 6.42 13.03
N GLY A 81 -12.43 6.09 13.86
CA GLY A 81 -13.84 6.22 13.48
C GLY A 81 -14.44 5.01 12.76
N GLU A 82 -13.64 3.98 12.44
CA GLU A 82 -14.18 2.69 12.03
C GLU A 82 -14.69 1.95 13.26
N ARG A 83 -15.94 1.48 13.23
CA ARG A 83 -16.39 0.51 14.22
C ARG A 83 -15.59 -0.76 13.96
N HIS A 84 -14.87 -1.25 14.97
CA HIS A 84 -14.34 -2.61 14.93
C HIS A 84 -15.52 -3.55 14.69
N ALA A 85 -15.53 -4.23 13.53
CA ALA A 85 -16.27 -5.48 13.44
C ALA A 85 -15.57 -6.43 14.42
N GLY A 86 -16.30 -6.79 15.48
CA GLY A 86 -15.83 -7.75 16.49
C GLY A 86 -15.62 -9.14 15.91
#